data_AF-A0A847PCZ3-F1
#
_entry.id   AF-A0A847PCZ3-F1
#
_cell.length_a   1.000
_cell.length_b   1.000
_cell.length_c   1.000
_cell.angle_alpha   90.00
_cell.angle_beta   90.00
_cell.angle_gamma   90.00
#
_symmetry.space_group_name_H-M   'P 1'
#
loop_
_entity.id
_entity.type
_entity.pdbx_description
1 polymer ?
#
loop_
_entity_poly.entity_id
_entity_poly.type
_entity_poly.pdbx_seq_one_letter_code
_entity_poly.pdbx_strand_id
1 'polypeptide(L)'
;MFGLALLITTCVAFVGGGYWSLKKGRIPAHPERFLRLALGVAFFSLALSAASAFAEGGSAEVSSGLGLGYMGVALSTGLACIGAGVGVGFIGAAALGVISEKPSMFGTTLIYVGLAEGIAIYGLVISLFLLGRL
;
A
#
# COMPACT_ATOMS: atom_id res chain seq x y z
N MET A 1 -16.51 11.87 -6.69
CA MET A 1 -15.23 11.74 -7.45
C MET A 1 -14.01 12.38 -6.77
N PHE A 2 -14.19 13.41 -5.94
CA PHE A 2 -13.10 14.10 -5.24
C PHE A 2 -12.25 13.18 -4.34
N GLY A 3 -12.89 12.32 -3.53
CA GLY A 3 -12.17 11.37 -2.66
C GLY A 3 -11.25 10.39 -3.40
N LEU A 4 -11.71 9.86 -4.55
CA LEU A 4 -10.90 8.99 -5.41
C LEU A 4 -9.66 9.72 -5.93
N ALA A 5 -9.82 10.96 -6.42
CA ALA A 5 -8.71 11.76 -6.92
C ALA A 5 -7.68 12.06 -5.81
N LEU A 6 -8.14 12.30 -4.59
CA LEU A 6 -7.29 12.54 -3.43
C LEU A 6 -6.48 11.28 -3.02
N LEU A 7 -7.10 10.11 -3.06
CA LEU A 7 -6.40 8.84 -2.78
C LEU A 7 -5.38 8.50 -3.87
N ILE A 8 -5.72 8.71 -5.15
CA ILE A 8 -4.78 8.47 -6.26
C ILE A 8 -3.58 9.43 -6.18
N THR A 9 -3.82 10.73 -5.97
CA THR A 9 -2.75 11.72 -5.89
C THR A 9 -1.80 11.47 -4.72
N THR A 10 -2.32 11.05 -3.56
CA THR A 10 -1.50 10.69 -2.39
C THR A 10 -0.67 9.44 -2.66
N CYS A 11 -1.24 8.39 -3.25
CA CYS A 11 -0.48 7.22 -3.69
C CYS A 11 0.64 7.57 -4.69
N VAL A 12 0.34 8.38 -5.71
CA VAL A 12 1.33 8.81 -6.71
C VAL A 12 2.42 9.67 -6.07
N ALA A 13 2.07 10.53 -5.11
CA ALA A 13 3.05 11.32 -4.37
C ALA A 13 3.99 10.45 -3.53
N PHE A 14 3.50 9.37 -2.91
CA PHE A 14 4.33 8.43 -2.17
C PHE A 14 5.28 7.65 -3.07
N VAL A 15 4.76 7.06 -4.15
CA VAL A 15 5.56 6.30 -5.10
C VAL A 15 6.58 7.19 -5.81
N GLY A 16 6.13 8.35 -6.30
CA GLY A 16 6.98 9.33 -6.99
C GLY A 16 8.02 9.96 -6.07
N GLY A 17 7.64 10.31 -4.84
CA GLY A 17 8.55 10.82 -3.81
C GLY A 17 9.62 9.79 -3.43
N GLY A 18 9.22 8.53 -3.23
CA GLY A 18 10.14 7.42 -2.99
C GLY A 18 11.12 7.22 -4.14
N TYR A 19 10.62 7.11 -5.37
CA TYR A 19 11.45 6.98 -6.58
C TYR A 19 12.42 8.16 -6.75
N TRP A 20 11.96 9.38 -6.52
CA TRP A 20 12.81 10.57 -6.61
C TRP A 20 13.89 10.61 -5.53
N SER A 21 13.59 10.14 -4.31
CA SER A 21 14.59 10.02 -3.25
C SER A 21 15.68 9.01 -3.62
N LEU A 22 15.30 7.88 -4.22
CA LEU A 22 16.23 6.85 -4.70
C LEU A 22 17.13 7.39 -5.82
N LYS A 23 16.56 8.09 -6.82
CA LYS A 23 17.33 8.64 -7.96
C LYS A 23 18.35 9.70 -7.53
N LYS A 24 18.06 10.47 -6.48
CA LYS A 24 18.99 11.47 -5.93
C LYS A 24 19.99 10.89 -4.91
N GLY A 25 19.96 9.58 -4.65
CA GLY A 25 20.80 8.94 -3.63
C GLY A 25 20.53 9.47 -2.21
N ARG A 26 19.38 10.11 -1.98
CA ARG A 26 19.04 10.72 -0.68
C ARG A 26 18.23 9.72 0.12
N ILE A 27 18.94 8.96 0.95
CA ILE A 27 18.35 8.16 2.02
C ILE A 27 17.96 9.15 3.13
N PRO A 28 16.70 9.20 3.58
CA PRO A 28 16.31 10.08 4.68
C PRO A 28 17.12 9.73 5.93
N ALA A 29 17.75 10.73 6.55
CA ALA A 29 18.60 10.55 7.74
C ALA A 29 17.86 9.88 8.91
N HIS A 30 16.53 10.00 8.97
CA HIS A 30 15.68 9.34 9.95
C HIS A 30 14.52 8.60 9.24
N PRO A 31 14.70 7.33 8.86
CA PRO A 31 13.69 6.56 8.12
C PRO A 31 12.39 6.38 8.91
N GLU A 32 12.47 6.30 10.23
CA GLU A 32 11.31 6.23 11.14
C GLU A 32 10.40 7.46 11.06
N ARG A 33 10.97 8.66 10.89
CA ARG A 33 10.20 9.91 10.76
C ARG A 33 9.52 9.98 9.41
N PHE A 34 10.21 9.53 8.36
CA PHE A 34 9.65 9.44 7.02
C PHE A 34 8.48 8.47 6.97
N LEU A 35 8.61 7.28 7.56
CA LEU A 35 7.54 6.29 7.65
C LEU A 35 6.35 6.80 8.46
N ARG A 36 6.58 7.45 9.60
CA ARG A 36 5.52 8.08 10.42
C ARG A 36 4.77 9.16 9.67
N LEU A 37 5.50 10.04 8.97
CA LEU A 37 4.89 11.06 8.13
C LEU A 37 4.08 10.42 7.00
N ALA A 38 4.61 9.36 6.39
CA ALA A 38 3.95 8.64 5.32
C ALA A 38 2.60 8.04 5.76
N LEU A 39 2.61 7.34 6.89
CA LEU A 39 1.43 6.77 7.50
C LEU A 39 0.42 7.86 7.90
N GLY A 40 0.92 8.97 8.46
CA GLY A 40 0.10 10.11 8.88
C GLY A 40 -0.62 10.78 7.70
N VAL A 41 0.08 11.01 6.58
CA VAL A 41 -0.53 11.56 5.36
C VAL A 41 -1.53 10.59 4.76
N ALA A 42 -1.24 9.29 4.72
CA ALA A 42 -2.19 8.29 4.23
C ALA A 42 -3.47 8.25 5.08
N PHE A 43 -3.34 8.28 6.41
CA PHE A 43 -4.48 8.30 7.32
C PHE A 43 -5.28 9.61 7.22
N PHE A 44 -4.59 10.76 7.14
CA PHE A 44 -5.24 12.06 6.96
C PHE A 44 -6.00 12.13 5.63
N SER A 45 -5.43 11.57 4.57
CA SER A 45 -6.05 11.54 3.24
C SER A 45 -7.30 10.65 3.22
N LEU A 46 -7.24 9.50 3.91
CA LEU A 46 -8.39 8.64 4.12
C LEU A 46 -9.51 9.36 4.91
N ALA A 47 -9.14 10.04 6.00
CA ALA A 47 -10.09 10.80 6.82
C ALA A 47 -10.74 11.96 6.05
N LEU A 48 -9.96 12.69 5.24
CA LEU A 48 -10.47 13.78 4.41
C LEU A 48 -11.39 13.28 3.30
N SER A 49 -11.10 12.13 2.70
CA SER A 49 -12.00 11.47 1.75
C SER A 49 -13.32 11.06 2.41
N ALA A 50 -13.28 10.53 3.64
CA ALA A 50 -14.48 10.20 4.41
C ALA A 50 -15.31 11.45 4.76
N ALA A 51 -14.65 12.56 5.15
CA ALA A 51 -15.32 13.82 5.43
C ALA A 51 -16.07 14.38 4.19
N SER A 52 -15.49 14.27 3.00
CA SER A 52 -16.15 14.71 1.76
C SER A 52 -17.43 13.91 1.43
N ALA A 53 -17.54 12.66 1.89
CA ALA A 53 -18.74 11.85 1.71
C ALA A 53 -19.93 12.35 2.56
N PHE A 54 -19.69 12.95 3.73
CA PHE A 54 -20.75 13.53 4.57
C PHE A 54 -21.27 14.89 4.05
N ALA A 55 -20.49 15.58 3.20
CA ALA A 55 -20.87 16.87 2.62
C ALA A 55 -21.71 16.74 1.35
N GLU A 56 -21.70 15.56 0.70
CA GLU A 56 -22.49 15.28 -0.49
C GLU A 56 -23.94 15.01 -0.06
N GLY A 57 -24.81 16.01 -0.18
CA GLY A 57 -26.24 15.95 0.20
C GLY A 57 -27.12 15.00 -0.64
N GLY A 58 -26.52 13.96 -1.22
CA GLY A 58 -27.19 12.95 -2.00
C GLY A 58 -27.72 11.83 -1.10
N SER A 59 -29.03 11.64 -1.11
CA SER A 59 -29.74 10.51 -0.49
C SER A 59 -29.47 9.20 -1.25
N ALA A 60 -28.23 8.72 -1.24
CA ALA A 60 -27.94 7.34 -1.61
C ALA A 60 -28.07 6.50 -0.33
N GLU A 61 -29.20 5.82 -0.17
CA GLU A 61 -29.36 4.82 0.89
C GLU A 61 -28.42 3.64 0.63
N VAL A 62 -27.16 3.80 1.02
CA VAL A 62 -26.23 2.68 1.16
C VAL A 62 -26.67 1.94 2.40
N SER A 63 -27.28 0.77 2.22
CA SER A 63 -27.56 -0.14 3.33
C SER A 63 -26.28 -0.32 4.16
N SER A 64 -26.39 -0.21 5.49
CA SER A 64 -25.27 -0.40 6.41
C SER A 64 -24.50 -1.70 6.14
N GLY A 65 -25.20 -2.74 5.65
CA GLY A 65 -24.58 -4.01 5.25
C GLY A 65 -23.65 -3.88 4.03
N LEU A 66 -24.04 -3.13 3.01
CA LEU A 66 -23.20 -2.88 1.83
C LEU A 66 -22.01 -1.99 2.15
N GLY A 67 -22.21 -0.96 2.99
CA GLY A 67 -21.13 -0.10 3.47
C GLY A 67 -20.05 -0.88 4.22
N LEU A 68 -20.45 -1.76 5.14
CA LEU A 68 -19.53 -2.65 5.85
C LEU A 68 -18.84 -3.65 4.90
N GLY A 69 -19.55 -4.13 3.87
CA GLY A 69 -18.99 -4.95 2.80
C GLY A 69 -17.82 -4.27 2.08
N TYR A 70 -18.01 -3.04 1.62
CA TYR A 70 -16.94 -2.27 0.96
C TYR A 70 -15.78 -1.93 1.89
N MET A 71 -16.03 -1.71 3.19
CA MET A 71 -14.96 -1.58 4.18
C MET A 71 -14.14 -2.88 4.30
N GLY A 72 -14.80 -4.04 4.30
CA GLY A 72 -14.12 -5.34 4.30
C GLY A 72 -13.22 -5.54 3.09
N VAL A 73 -13.70 -5.17 1.89
CA VAL A 73 -12.92 -5.19 0.64
C VAL A 73 -11.66 -4.33 0.76
N ALA A 74 -11.79 -3.08 1.23
CA ALA A 74 -10.68 -2.16 1.35
C ALA A 74 -9.64 -2.60 2.39
N LEU A 75 -10.08 -3.12 3.55
CA LEU A 75 -9.19 -3.59 4.61
C LEU A 75 -8.41 -4.85 4.21
N SER A 76 -9.02 -5.77 3.44
CA SER A 76 -8.37 -7.00 2.99
C SER A 76 -7.08 -6.72 2.22
N THR A 77 -7.14 -5.89 1.17
CA THR A 77 -5.94 -5.54 0.39
C THR A 77 -5.04 -4.57 1.15
N GLY A 78 -5.60 -3.58 1.86
CA GLY A 78 -4.81 -2.59 2.60
C GLY A 78 -3.88 -3.21 3.63
N LEU A 79 -4.38 -4.12 4.47
CA LEU A 79 -3.59 -4.79 5.50
C LEU A 79 -2.59 -5.79 4.89
N ALA A 80 -2.98 -6.50 3.82
CA ALA A 80 -2.08 -7.40 3.11
C ALA A 80 -0.87 -6.67 2.51
N CYS A 81 -1.08 -5.50 1.89
CA CYS A 81 -0.01 -4.67 1.33
C CYS A 81 0.94 -4.14 2.42
N ILE A 82 0.43 -3.81 3.61
CA ILE A 82 1.29 -3.40 4.74
C ILE A 82 2.19 -4.57 5.17
N GLY A 83 1.61 -5.76 5.35
CA GLY A 83 2.37 -6.96 5.72
C GLY A 83 3.43 -7.34 4.66
N ALA A 84 3.03 -7.31 3.38
CA ALA A 84 3.94 -7.58 2.27
C ALA A 84 5.09 -6.55 2.21
N GLY A 85 4.80 -5.27 2.36
CA GLY A 85 5.82 -4.21 2.33
C GLY A 85 6.87 -4.37 3.44
N VAL A 86 6.46 -4.75 4.65
CA VAL A 86 7.38 -5.05 5.76
C VAL A 86 8.25 -6.27 5.42
N GLY A 87 7.64 -7.37 4.97
CA GLY A 87 8.37 -8.60 4.62
C GLY A 87 9.37 -8.41 3.49
N VAL A 88 8.95 -7.74 2.40
CA VAL A 88 9.79 -7.40 1.25
C VAL A 88 10.96 -6.50 1.66
N GLY A 89 10.77 -5.58 2.60
CA GLY A 89 11.85 -4.75 3.14
C GLY A 89 12.99 -5.56 3.76
N PHE A 90 12.65 -6.56 4.59
CA PHE A 90 13.65 -7.44 5.22
C PHE A 90 14.31 -8.39 4.22
N ILE A 91 13.51 -9.06 3.38
CA ILE A 91 14.00 -10.03 2.41
C ILE A 91 14.85 -9.35 1.34
N GLY A 92 14.46 -8.15 0.89
CA GLY A 92 15.22 -7.34 -0.06
C GLY A 92 16.58 -6.91 0.48
N ALA A 93 16.65 -6.47 1.74
CA ALA A 93 17.92 -6.11 2.38
C ALA A 93 18.88 -7.32 2.48
N ALA A 94 18.37 -8.48 2.90
CA ALA A 94 19.15 -9.72 2.96
C ALA A 94 19.59 -10.20 1.57
N ALA A 95 18.70 -10.12 0.57
CA ALA A 95 18.98 -10.47 -0.82
C ALA A 95 20.14 -9.64 -1.39
N LEU A 96 20.13 -8.33 -1.20
CA LEU A 96 21.20 -7.44 -1.66
C LEU A 96 22.54 -7.77 -0.98
N GLY A 97 22.52 -8.16 0.30
CA GLY A 97 23.72 -8.62 1.01
C GLY A 97 24.29 -9.92 0.45
N VAL A 98 23.44 -10.86 0.02
CA VAL A 98 23.91 -12.12 -0.61
C VAL A 98 24.42 -11.87 -2.04
N ILE A 99 23.75 -10.99 -2.79
CA ILE A 99 24.14 -10.66 -4.18
C ILE A 99 25.52 -9.99 -4.21
N SER A 100 25.89 -9.20 -3.21
CA SER A 100 27.20 -8.55 -3.15
C SER A 100 28.35 -9.56 -2.98
N GLU A 101 28.14 -10.67 -2.27
CA GLU A 101 29.12 -11.75 -2.13
C GLU A 101 29.05 -12.78 -3.26
N LYS A 102 27.83 -13.12 -3.70
CA LYS A 102 27.54 -14.19 -4.66
C LYS A 102 26.57 -13.68 -5.74
N PRO A 103 27.06 -12.97 -6.76
CA PRO A 103 26.21 -12.43 -7.82
C PRO A 103 25.48 -13.51 -8.63
N SER A 104 26.01 -14.73 -8.65
CA SER A 104 25.34 -15.90 -9.28
C SER A 104 24.00 -16.26 -8.63
N MET A 105 23.73 -15.81 -7.40
CA MET A 105 22.49 -16.07 -6.68
C MET A 105 21.36 -15.06 -6.97
N PHE A 106 21.58 -14.08 -7.84
CA PHE A 106 20.60 -13.03 -8.16
C PHE A 106 19.22 -13.59 -8.53
N GLY A 107 19.16 -14.62 -9.40
CA GLY A 107 17.90 -15.24 -9.80
C GLY A 107 17.13 -15.85 -8.63
N THR A 108 17.81 -16.61 -7.76
CA THR A 108 17.19 -17.24 -6.59
C THR A 108 16.72 -16.21 -5.57
N THR A 109 17.49 -15.12 -5.38
CA THR A 109 17.06 -14.03 -4.49
C THR A 109 15.80 -13.31 -4.96
N LEU A 110 15.59 -13.17 -6.28
CA LEU A 110 14.35 -12.62 -6.82
C LEU A 110 13.14 -13.51 -6.53
N ILE A 111 13.31 -14.84 -6.48
CA ILE A 111 12.23 -15.77 -6.12
C ILE A 111 11.78 -15.51 -4.69
N TYR A 112 12.69 -15.35 -3.73
CA TYR A 112 12.32 -15.07 -2.34
C TYR A 112 11.61 -13.73 -2.16
N VAL A 113 12.05 -12.69 -2.88
CA VAL A 113 11.38 -11.38 -2.88
C VAL A 113 9.98 -11.50 -3.47
N GLY A 114 9.82 -12.20 -4.60
CA GLY A 114 8.51 -12.42 -5.22
C GLY A 114 7.56 -13.24 -4.37
N LEU A 115 8.05 -14.26 -3.66
CA LEU A 115 7.25 -15.05 -2.71
C LEU A 115 6.74 -14.19 -1.54
N ALA A 116 7.54 -13.22 -1.08
CA ALA A 116 7.12 -12.26 -0.05
C ALA A 116 6.01 -11.32 -0.56
N GLU A 117 6.12 -10.86 -1.81
CA GLU A 117 5.11 -10.01 -2.44
C GLU A 117 3.78 -10.75 -2.69
N GLY A 118 3.82 -12.08 -2.81
CA GLY A 118 2.63 -12.93 -2.95
C GLY A 118 1.55 -12.68 -1.89
N ILE A 119 1.93 -12.25 -0.68
CA ILE A 119 0.98 -11.86 0.39
C ILE A 119 0.04 -10.73 -0.08
N ALA A 120 0.57 -9.72 -0.78
CA ALA A 120 -0.23 -8.62 -1.30
C ALA A 120 -1.19 -9.10 -2.41
N ILE A 121 -0.72 -10.01 -3.28
CA ILE A 121 -1.53 -10.58 -4.35
C ILE A 121 -2.70 -11.38 -3.78
N TYR A 122 -2.49 -12.19 -2.73
CA TYR A 122 -3.59 -12.89 -2.08
C TYR A 122 -4.62 -11.93 -1.46
N GLY A 123 -4.17 -10.83 -0.84
CA GLY A 123 -5.07 -9.80 -0.32
C GLY A 123 -5.86 -9.07 -1.41
N LEU A 124 -5.29 -8.91 -2.61
CA LEU A 124 -6.00 -8.38 -3.78
C LEU A 124 -7.00 -9.39 -4.35
N VAL A 125 -6.64 -10.67 -4.45
CA VAL A 125 -7.54 -11.72 -4.96
C VAL A 125 -8.77 -11.85 -4.04
N ILE A 126 -8.57 -11.83 -2.72
CA ILE A 126 -9.67 -11.90 -1.76
C ILE A 126 -10.59 -10.68 -1.86
N SER A 127 -10.03 -9.47 -2.03
CA SER A 127 -10.85 -8.27 -2.16
C SER A 127 -11.67 -8.24 -3.44
N LEU A 128 -11.10 -8.68 -4.57
CA LEU A 128 -11.83 -8.84 -5.84
C LEU A 128 -12.93 -9.91 -5.73
N PHE A 129 -12.66 -11.01 -5.02
CA PHE A 129 -13.64 -12.05 -4.77
C PHE A 129 -14.81 -11.56 -3.90
N LEU A 130 -14.52 -10.80 -2.83
CA LEU A 130 -15.55 -10.17 -2.00
C LEU A 130 -16.36 -9.15 -2.82
N LEU A 131 -15.70 -8.36 -3.67
CA LEU A 131 -16.37 -7.38 -4.50
C LEU A 131 -17.36 -8.03 -5.48
N GLY A 132 -17.04 -9.22 -6.01
CA GLY A 132 -17.95 -10.00 -6.86
C GLY A 132 -19.12 -10.68 -6.11
N ARG A 133 -19.16 -10.56 -4.77
CA ARG A 133 -20.21 -11.13 -3.90
C ARG A 133 -21.11 -10.06 -3.28
N LEU A 134 -20.75 -8.78 -3.40
CA LEU A 134 -21.52 -7.62 -2.96
C LEU A 134 -22.40 -7.10 -4.10
#